data_AF-A0A3N0I935-F1
#
_entry.id   AF-A0A3N0I935-F1
#
_cell.length_a   1.000
_cell.length_b   1.000
_cell.length_c   1.000
_cell.angle_alpha   90.00
_cell.angle_beta   90.00
_cell.angle_gamma   90.00
#
_symmetry.space_group_name_H-M   'P 1'
#
loop_
_entity.id
_entity.type
_entity.pdbx_description
1 polymer ?
#
loop_
_entity_poly.entity_id
_entity_poly.type
_entity_poly.pdbx_seq_one_letter_code
_entity_poly.pdbx_strand_id
1 'polypeptide(L)'
;MFTGTKILNADSNSSVLFSDAEFVRLFGRSFNRNVDVVLAMSGDGEDIPVHVEGCTYLGNSKSVYVTFDRIWEVSIRINYLVVLAE
;
A
#
# COMPACT_ATOMS: atom_id res chain seq x y z
N MET A 1 -1.45 -4.77 -15.17
CA MET A 1 -0.44 -4.39 -14.15
C MET A 1 -0.36 -2.88 -14.12
N PHE A 2 -0.30 -2.29 -12.93
CA PHE A 2 -0.27 -0.84 -12.72
C PHE A 2 0.85 -0.50 -11.76
N THR A 3 1.64 0.52 -12.07
CA THR A 3 2.70 1.02 -11.19
C THR A 3 2.44 2.47 -10.82
N GLY A 4 2.86 2.87 -9.63
CA GLY A 4 2.73 4.26 -9.21
C GLY A 4 3.47 4.55 -7.91
N THR A 5 3.30 5.78 -7.45
CA THR A 5 3.84 6.27 -6.18
C THR A 5 2.73 6.95 -5.39
N LYS A 6 2.78 6.85 -4.06
CA LYS A 6 1.87 7.55 -3.15
C LYS A 6 2.62 8.01 -1.91
N ILE A 7 2.36 9.23 -1.47
CA ILE A 7 2.85 9.72 -0.17
C ILE A 7 1.78 9.41 0.87
N LEU A 8 2.17 8.68 1.91
CA LEU A 8 1.33 8.35 3.06
C LEU A 8 1.81 9.14 4.25
N ASN A 9 0.88 9.67 5.05
CA ASN A 9 1.20 10.13 6.40
C ASN A 9 0.96 8.95 7.33
N ALA A 10 2.04 8.34 7.80
CA ALA A 10 1.95 7.23 8.74
C ALA A 10 1.83 7.76 10.18
N ASP A 11 1.17 6.99 11.04
CA ASP A 11 0.99 7.25 12.47
C ASP A 11 1.23 5.97 13.31
N SER A 12 1.80 4.94 12.69
CA SER A 12 1.94 3.59 13.24
C SER A 12 2.96 2.78 12.42
N ASN A 13 3.05 1.47 12.67
CA ASN A 13 3.84 0.52 11.88
C ASN A 13 3.10 0.00 10.62
N SER A 14 1.98 0.61 10.26
CA SER A 14 1.27 0.33 9.01
C SER A 14 0.47 1.54 8.59
N SER A 15 0.14 1.62 7.30
CA SER A 15 -0.71 2.70 6.76
C SER A 15 -1.57 2.19 5.60
N VAL A 16 -2.72 2.83 5.37
CA VAL A 16 -3.61 2.48 4.27
C VAL A 16 -2.97 2.92 2.95
N LEU A 17 -2.51 1.95 2.16
CA LEU A 17 -2.01 2.21 0.81
C LEU A 17 -3.17 2.51 -0.14
N PHE A 18 -4.23 1.70 -0.10
CA PHE A 18 -5.47 1.94 -0.86
C PHE A 18 -6.70 1.65 -0.02
N SER A 19 -7.61 2.62 0.09
CA SER A 19 -8.99 2.34 0.52
C SER A 19 -9.77 1.67 -0.61
N ASP A 20 -10.90 1.01 -0.31
CA ASP A 20 -11.76 0.41 -1.34
C ASP A 20 -12.20 1.45 -2.39
N ALA A 21 -12.65 2.63 -1.95
CA ALA A 21 -13.08 3.71 -2.83
C ALA A 21 -11.96 4.23 -3.72
N GLU A 22 -10.75 4.36 -3.17
CA GLU A 22 -9.58 4.77 -3.94
C GLU A 22 -9.16 3.69 -4.94
N PHE A 23 -9.18 2.42 -4.52
CA PHE A 23 -8.85 1.29 -5.36
C PHE A 23 -9.81 1.19 -6.55
N VAL A 24 -11.13 1.30 -6.31
CA VAL A 24 -12.15 1.35 -7.38
C VAL A 24 -11.91 2.55 -8.30
N ARG A 25 -11.61 3.73 -7.76
CA ARG A 25 -11.35 4.93 -8.57
C ARG A 25 -10.12 4.77 -9.47
N LEU A 26 -9.06 4.12 -8.99
CA LEU A 26 -7.80 3.97 -9.72
C LEU A 26 -7.82 2.78 -10.70
N PHE A 27 -8.52 1.70 -10.35
CA PHE A 27 -8.41 0.40 -11.02
C PHE A 27 -9.73 -0.14 -11.58
N GLY A 28 -10.84 0.59 -11.39
CA GLY A 28 -12.15 0.29 -11.98
C GLY A 28 -12.95 -0.82 -11.30
N ARG A 29 -12.39 -1.49 -10.28
CA ARG A 29 -13.07 -2.53 -9.48
C ARG A 29 -12.49 -2.60 -8.07
N SER A 30 -13.17 -3.25 -7.13
CA SER A 30 -12.63 -3.53 -5.80
C SER A 30 -11.49 -4.56 -5.86
N PHE A 31 -10.64 -4.54 -4.83
CA PHE A 31 -9.56 -5.51 -4.66
C PHE A 31 -10.11 -6.93 -4.49
N ASN A 32 -9.64 -7.87 -5.30
CA ASN A 32 -10.00 -9.29 -5.20
C ASN A 32 -8.91 -10.05 -4.46
N ARG A 33 -9.15 -10.31 -3.16
CA ARG A 33 -8.18 -10.98 -2.26
C ARG A 33 -7.71 -12.36 -2.71
N ASN A 34 -8.40 -13.01 -3.64
CA ASN A 34 -8.07 -14.37 -4.05
C ASN A 34 -6.99 -14.40 -5.16
N VAL A 35 -6.85 -13.32 -5.92
CA VAL A 35 -6.03 -13.32 -7.15
C VAL A 35 -5.22 -12.03 -7.36
N ASP A 36 -5.63 -10.90 -6.76
CA ASP A 36 -4.91 -9.64 -6.90
C ASP A 36 -3.70 -9.59 -5.97
N VAL A 37 -2.64 -8.96 -6.44
CA VAL A 37 -1.38 -8.81 -5.71
C VAL A 37 -0.96 -7.34 -5.70
N VAL A 38 -0.52 -6.88 -4.53
CA VAL A 38 0.17 -5.58 -4.38
C VAL A 38 1.56 -5.83 -3.84
N LEU A 39 2.56 -5.29 -4.52
CA LEU A 39 3.92 -5.18 -4.03
C LEU A 39 4.22 -3.71 -3.78
N ALA A 40 4.91 -3.41 -2.70
CA ALA A 40 5.28 -2.06 -2.32
C ALA A 40 6.72 -2.02 -1.83
N MET A 41 7.39 -0.89 -2.03
CA MET A 41 8.70 -0.59 -1.48
C MET A 41 8.78 0.89 -1.08
N SER A 42 9.72 1.21 -0.18
CA SER A 42 10.02 2.61 0.14
C SER A 42 10.50 3.33 -1.11
N GLY A 43 9.89 4.48 -1.40
CA GLY A 43 10.30 5.42 -2.42
C GLY A 43 11.21 6.53 -1.90
N ASP A 44 11.49 6.56 -0.59
CA ASP A 44 12.46 7.47 0.03
C ASP A 44 13.83 6.78 0.30
N GLY A 45 13.90 5.45 0.17
CA GLY A 45 15.17 4.72 0.29
C GLY A 45 15.86 4.96 1.65
N GLU A 46 17.14 5.34 1.61
CA GLU A 46 17.95 5.60 2.81
C GLU A 46 17.65 6.94 3.51
N ASP A 47 16.86 7.83 2.88
CA ASP A 47 16.51 9.14 3.46
C ASP A 47 15.57 9.00 4.67
N ILE A 48 14.85 7.87 4.75
CA ILE A 48 13.96 7.53 5.87
C ILE A 48 14.37 6.16 6.41
N PRO A 49 14.63 6.02 7.72
CA PRO A 49 15.06 4.75 8.30
C PRO A 49 13.86 3.82 8.56
N VAL A 50 13.05 3.53 7.54
CA VAL A 50 11.86 2.66 7.63
C VAL A 50 11.83 1.72 6.44
N HIS A 51 11.69 0.43 6.71
CA HIS A 51 11.60 -0.60 5.69
C HIS A 51 10.14 -0.97 5.44
N VAL A 52 9.79 -1.16 4.17
CA VAL A 52 8.49 -1.69 3.76
C VAL A 52 8.59 -3.22 3.74
N GLU A 53 7.84 -3.87 4.62
CA GLU A 53 7.90 -5.33 4.82
C GLU A 53 6.86 -6.09 3.97
N GLY A 54 5.78 -5.43 3.56
CA GLY A 54 4.76 -6.09 2.75
C GLY A 54 3.46 -5.30 2.61
N CYS A 55 2.48 -5.97 2.03
CA CYS A 55 1.12 -5.46 1.87
C CYS A 55 0.10 -6.49 2.38
N THR A 56 -0.94 -6.03 3.05
CA THR A 56 -2.01 -6.88 3.58
C THR A 56 -3.37 -6.29 3.23
N TYR A 57 -4.27 -7.10 2.67
CA TYR A 57 -5.67 -6.73 2.50
C TYR A 57 -6.48 -7.09 3.76
N LEU A 58 -7.16 -6.11 4.35
CA LEU A 58 -8.06 -6.33 5.48
C LEU A 58 -9.52 -6.26 5.01
N GLY A 59 -10.22 -7.39 5.09
CA GLY A 59 -11.58 -7.53 4.54
C GLY A 59 -12.67 -6.75 5.29
N ASN A 60 -12.45 -6.40 6.55
CA ASN A 60 -13.37 -5.58 7.34
C ASN A 60 -13.40 -4.12 6.85
N SER A 61 -12.23 -3.54 6.54
CA SER A 61 -12.10 -2.18 5.98
C SER A 61 -12.02 -2.15 4.45
N LYS A 62 -11.98 -3.32 3.81
CA LYS A 62 -11.78 -3.52 2.37
C LYS A 62 -10.57 -2.74 1.82
N SER A 63 -9.54 -2.58 2.64
CA SER A 63 -8.39 -1.73 2.34
C SER A 63 -7.12 -2.54 2.25
N VAL A 64 -6.21 -2.11 1.37
CA VAL A 64 -4.85 -2.64 1.29
C VAL A 64 -3.95 -1.75 2.15
N TYR A 65 -3.30 -2.37 3.12
CA TYR A 65 -2.32 -1.74 3.99
C TYR A 65 -0.92 -2.06 3.52
N VAL A 66 0.01 -1.12 3.71
CA VAL A 66 1.44 -1.35 3.67
C VAL A 66 1.95 -1.43 5.11
N THR A 67 2.84 -2.38 5.39
CA THR A 67 3.43 -2.60 6.73
C THR A 67 4.88 -2.17 6.76
N PHE A 68 5.28 -1.61 7.90
CA PHE A 68 6.61 -1.10 8.17
C PHE A 68 7.30 -1.95 9.24
N ASP A 69 8.62 -2.01 9.21
CA ASP A 69 9.42 -2.72 10.21
C ASP A 69 9.39 -2.05 11.61
N ARG A 70 8.97 -0.79 11.68
CA ARG A 70 8.87 0.02 12.90
C ARG A 70 7.75 1.05 12.80
N ILE A 71 7.42 1.68 13.93
CA ILE A 71 6.49 2.81 13.96
C ILE A 71 7.10 3.99 13.19
N TRP A 72 6.31 4.57 12.28
CA TRP A 72 6.64 5.80 11.58
C TRP A 72 5.47 6.78 11.71
N GLU A 73 5.75 8.00 12.16
CA GLU A 73 4.73 9.01 12.49
C GLU A 73 4.83 10.24 11.57
N VAL A 74 5.50 10.09 10.43
CA VAL A 74 5.76 11.16 9.46
C VAL A 74 5.34 10.68 8.06
N SER A 75 5.46 11.54 7.06
CA SER A 75 5.22 11.14 5.67
C SER A 75 6.27 10.13 5.19
N ILE A 76 5.83 9.19 4.34
CA ILE A 76 6.67 8.25 3.61
C ILE A 76 6.12 8.06 2.19
N ARG A 77 6.99 8.07 1.19
CA ARG A 77 6.67 7.75 -0.20
C ARG A 77 6.72 6.24 -0.38
N ILE A 78 5.66 5.70 -0.96
CA ILE A 78 5.53 4.27 -1.28
C ILE A 78 5.41 4.12 -2.79
N ASN A 79 6.39 3.45 -3.38
CA ASN A 79 6.29 2.97 -4.76
C ASN A 79 5.58 1.61 -4.76
N TYR A 80 4.66 1.40 -5.70
CA TYR A 80 3.86 0.18 -5.73
C TYR A 80 3.70 -0.40 -7.15
N LEU A 81 3.46 -1.71 -7.18
CA LEU A 81 2.98 -2.47 -8.32
C LEU A 81 1.68 -3.18 -7.91
N VAL A 82 0.61 -2.96 -8.69
CA VAL A 82 -0.67 -3.65 -8.56
C VAL A 82 -0.86 -4.58 -9.76
N VAL A 83 -1.04 -5.87 -9.48
CA VAL A 83 -1.37 -6.89 -10.46
C VAL A 83 -2.81 -7.32 -10.23
N LEU A 84 -3.68 -6.99 -11.19
CA LEU A 84 -5.05 -7.47 -11.22
C LEU A 84 -5.08 -8.75 -12.04
N ALA A 85 -5.54 -9.83 -11.46
CA ALA A 85 -5.79 -11.08 -12.18
C ALA A 85 -7.28 -11.19 -12.56
N GLU A 86 -7.55 -12.00 -13.58
CA GLU A 86 -8.89 -12.32 -14.10
C GLU A 86 -9.40 -13.64 -13.51
#